data_AF-A0A1G6DQU4-F1
#
_entry.id   AF-A0A1G6DQU4-F1
#
_cell.length_a   1.000
_cell.length_b   1.000
_cell.length_c   1.000
_cell.angle_alpha   90.00
_cell.angle_beta   90.00
_cell.angle_gamma   90.00
#
_symmetry.space_group_name_H-M   'P 1'
#
loop_
_entity.id
_entity.type
_entity.pdbx_description
1 polymer ?
#
loop_
_entity_poly.entity_id
_entity_poly.type
_entity_poly.pdbx_seq_one_letter_code
_entity_poly.pdbx_strand_id
1 'polypeptide(L)'
;MTIDAYINPNFTLIKKLIFFLLALVGIIICDFLILGGTEIVTSSRDREERKTLISERFHNSVQLLYEMIISATSVMSFACAYVVLNHVYSLIQGTSQTGFLGQFMYIWENWKDFVLLLLICLSCVLNTILDKLIIPLKRISRDDIACVRMLGMFYVIIILMFLNVIGDESEYSPVMMYYLGLMIGRFVYFDASFKDFLHAMRNIFMKLPLLMLGLTLSGLLCFFGFEAGYLLERNYYIVGAFYTHLFLLAAVFVFHHSHILYLVIKKR
;
A
#
# COMPACT_ATOMS: atom_id res chain seq x y z
N MET A 1 -20.71 -21.73 1.91
CA MET A 1 -19.24 -21.71 1.73
C MET A 1 -18.62 -21.48 3.10
N THR A 2 -17.63 -22.28 3.51
CA THR A 2 -16.98 -22.17 4.82
C THR A 2 -15.88 -21.11 4.81
N ILE A 3 -15.50 -20.61 5.99
CA ILE A 3 -14.40 -19.64 6.22
C ILE A 3 -13.08 -20.09 5.58
N ASP A 4 -12.92 -21.39 5.34
CA ASP A 4 -11.78 -21.99 4.64
C ASP A 4 -11.58 -21.46 3.21
N ALA A 5 -12.61 -20.86 2.58
CA ALA A 5 -12.47 -20.23 1.26
C ALA A 5 -11.56 -18.99 1.25
N TYR A 6 -11.31 -18.39 2.43
CA TYR A 6 -10.42 -17.23 2.60
C TYR A 6 -8.99 -17.63 2.99
N ILE A 7 -8.77 -18.89 3.35
CA ILE A 7 -7.46 -19.41 3.71
C ILE A 7 -7.03 -20.32 2.58
N ASN A 8 -6.10 -19.87 1.71
CA ASN A 8 -5.58 -20.73 0.66
C ASN A 8 -4.84 -21.94 1.29
N PRO A 9 -5.44 -23.15 1.33
CA PRO A 9 -4.82 -24.30 1.99
C PRO A 9 -3.58 -24.77 1.22
N ASN A 10 -3.51 -24.41 -0.07
CA ASN A 10 -2.42 -24.77 -0.98
C ASN A 10 -1.23 -23.81 -0.90
N PHE A 11 -1.32 -22.73 -0.11
CA PHE A 11 -0.22 -21.83 0.13
C PHE A 11 0.65 -22.33 1.29
N THR A 12 1.43 -23.38 0.99
CA THR A 12 2.34 -24.00 1.94
C THR A 12 3.43 -23.04 2.41
N LEU A 13 4.05 -23.35 3.55
CA LEU A 13 5.13 -22.54 4.14
C LEU A 13 6.30 -22.32 3.15
N ILE A 14 6.61 -23.33 2.34
CA ILE A 14 7.63 -23.24 1.29
C ILE A 14 7.26 -22.20 0.23
N LYS A 15 6.01 -22.21 -0.26
CA LYS A 15 5.53 -21.22 -1.24
C LYS A 15 5.50 -19.81 -0.65
N LYS A 16 5.10 -19.67 0.62
CA LYS A 16 5.18 -18.41 1.38
C LYS A 16 6.60 -17.86 1.42
N LEU A 17 7.58 -18.74 1.67
CA LEU A 17 8.99 -18.37 1.71
C LEU A 17 9.52 -17.96 0.34
N ILE A 18 9.15 -18.68 -0.74
CA ILE A 18 9.52 -18.30 -2.12
C ILE A 18 8.94 -16.94 -2.48
N PHE A 19 7.67 -16.71 -2.17
CA PHE A 19 7.02 -15.43 -2.44
C PHE A 19 7.63 -14.29 -1.63
N PHE A 20 8.00 -14.54 -0.37
CA PHE A 20 8.74 -13.59 0.45
C PHE A 20 10.13 -13.27 -0.11
N LEU A 21 10.88 -14.27 -0.60
CA LEU A 21 12.16 -14.05 -1.28
C LEU A 21 11.99 -13.20 -2.55
N LEU A 22 10.92 -13.44 -3.33
CA LEU A 22 10.61 -12.63 -4.50
C LEU A 22 10.30 -11.18 -4.12
N ALA A 23 9.56 -10.95 -3.04
CA ALA A 23 9.32 -9.60 -2.52
C ALA A 23 10.63 -8.90 -2.08
N LEU A 24 11.55 -9.62 -1.42
CA LEU A 24 12.88 -9.11 -1.08
C LEU A 24 13.67 -8.72 -2.34
N VAL A 25 13.72 -9.60 -3.35
CA VAL A 25 14.39 -9.32 -4.63
C VAL A 25 13.77 -8.11 -5.32
N GLY A 26 12.43 -8.00 -5.31
CA GLY A 26 11.72 -6.87 -5.87
C GLY A 26 12.11 -5.54 -5.22
N ILE A 27 12.21 -5.50 -3.89
CA ILE A 27 12.69 -4.30 -3.16
C ILE A 27 14.15 -3.98 -3.56
N ILE A 28 15.03 -4.97 -3.64
CA ILE A 28 16.42 -4.77 -4.07
C ILE A 28 16.47 -4.13 -5.46
N ILE A 29 15.67 -4.63 -6.40
CA ILE A 29 15.60 -4.09 -7.77
C ILE A 29 15.11 -2.63 -7.73
N CYS A 30 14.08 -2.32 -6.94
CA CYS A 30 13.60 -0.95 -6.76
C CYS A 30 14.69 -0.03 -6.20
N ASP A 31 15.43 -0.48 -5.19
CA ASP A 31 16.55 0.28 -4.63
C ASP A 31 17.64 0.52 -5.70
N PHE A 32 18.02 -0.50 -6.49
CA PHE A 32 18.96 -0.30 -7.60
C PHE A 32 18.45 0.66 -8.68
N LEU A 33 17.15 0.64 -9.01
CA LEU A 33 16.55 1.58 -9.95
C LEU A 33 16.55 3.01 -9.39
N ILE A 34 16.31 3.18 -8.09
CA ILE A 34 16.44 4.48 -7.42
C ILE A 34 17.88 4.97 -7.49
N LEU A 35 18.87 4.10 -7.24
CA LEU A 35 20.28 4.43 -7.33
C LEU A 35 20.68 4.84 -8.76
N GLY A 36 20.28 4.07 -9.77
CA GLY A 36 20.54 4.40 -11.17
C GLY A 36 19.88 5.73 -11.58
N GLY A 37 18.65 5.97 -11.12
CA GLY A 37 17.95 7.24 -11.36
C GLY A 37 18.65 8.43 -10.71
N THR A 38 19.16 8.29 -9.48
CA THR A 38 19.90 9.37 -8.80
C THR A 38 21.26 9.61 -9.44
N GLU A 39 21.96 8.58 -9.92
CA GLU A 39 23.21 8.71 -10.68
C GLU A 39 23.02 9.48 -12.00
N ILE A 40 21.97 9.17 -12.77
CA ILE A 40 21.68 9.87 -14.04
C ILE A 40 21.38 11.35 -13.79
N VAL A 41 20.56 11.67 -12.79
CA VAL A 41 20.18 13.05 -12.46
C VAL A 41 21.37 13.87 -11.95
N THR A 42 22.34 13.23 -11.30
CA THR A 42 23.52 13.90 -10.72
C THR A 42 24.77 13.80 -11.61
N SER A 43 24.67 13.17 -12.79
CA SER A 43 25.81 12.95 -13.70
C SER A 43 26.49 14.25 -14.16
N SER A 44 25.76 15.38 -14.19
CA SER A 44 26.27 16.68 -14.62
C SER A 44 26.95 17.51 -13.52
N ARG A 45 27.10 16.96 -12.30
CA ARG A 45 27.68 17.64 -11.13
C ARG A 45 29.14 17.24 -10.88
N ASP A 46 29.87 18.09 -10.17
CA ASP A 46 31.27 17.86 -9.79
C ASP A 46 31.45 16.58 -8.95
N ARG A 47 32.62 15.94 -9.07
CA ARG A 47 32.85 14.55 -8.63
C ARG A 47 32.72 14.34 -7.12
N GLU A 48 33.08 15.34 -6.31
CA GLU A 48 33.02 15.26 -4.85
C GLU A 48 31.64 15.66 -4.30
N GLU A 49 31.00 16.69 -4.86
CA GLU A 49 29.62 17.09 -4.53
C GLU A 49 28.62 15.99 -4.97
N ARG A 50 28.92 15.29 -6.07
CA ARG A 50 28.07 14.21 -6.60
C ARG A 50 27.93 13.05 -5.62
N LYS A 51 29.01 12.62 -4.93
CA LYS A 51 28.97 11.44 -4.05
C LYS A 51 28.06 11.66 -2.84
N THR A 52 28.17 12.83 -2.20
CA THR A 52 27.37 13.18 -1.03
C THR A 52 25.90 13.33 -1.40
N LEU A 53 25.62 14.02 -2.53
CA LEU A 53 24.27 14.22 -3.04
C LEU A 53 23.58 12.91 -3.49
N ILE A 54 24.31 11.98 -4.13
CA ILE A 54 23.76 10.67 -4.50
C ILE A 54 23.34 9.91 -3.26
N SER A 55 24.23 9.80 -2.26
CA SER A 55 23.96 9.07 -1.02
C SER A 55 22.74 9.64 -0.28
N GLU A 56 22.68 10.96 -0.12
CA GLU A 56 21.57 11.62 0.56
C GLU A 56 20.24 11.47 -0.19
N ARG A 57 20.23 11.73 -1.51
CA ARG A 57 19.00 11.59 -2.33
C ARG A 57 18.53 10.15 -2.40
N PHE A 58 19.44 9.20 -2.57
CA PHE A 58 19.13 7.78 -2.57
C PHE A 58 18.49 7.35 -1.25
N HIS A 59 19.12 7.67 -0.12
CA HIS A 59 18.58 7.32 1.20
C HIS A 59 17.19 7.92 1.42
N ASN A 60 17.00 9.19 1.04
CA ASN A 60 15.69 9.84 1.15
C ASN A 60 14.66 9.16 0.24
N SER A 61 14.98 8.89 -1.03
CA SER A 61 14.07 8.23 -1.97
C SER A 61 13.68 6.82 -1.54
N VAL A 62 14.62 6.02 -1.03
CA VAL A 62 14.33 4.67 -0.51
C VAL A 62 13.43 4.74 0.72
N GLN A 63 13.71 5.63 1.67
CA GLN A 63 12.83 5.78 2.83
C GLN A 63 11.44 6.28 2.45
N LEU A 64 11.31 7.16 1.44
CA LEU A 64 10.01 7.57 0.89
C LEU A 64 9.28 6.39 0.22
N LEU A 65 9.98 5.52 -0.52
CA LEU A 65 9.38 4.31 -1.07
C LEU A 65 8.84 3.40 0.03
N TYR A 66 9.60 3.21 1.11
CA TYR A 66 9.21 2.34 2.21
C TYR A 66 8.02 2.91 2.98
N GLU A 67 8.02 4.22 3.26
CA GLU A 67 6.87 4.92 3.85
C GLU A 67 5.62 4.78 2.97
N MET A 68 5.78 4.84 1.65
CA MET A 68 4.67 4.64 0.71
C MET A 68 4.10 3.23 0.81
N ILE A 69 4.95 2.21 0.84
CA ILE A 69 4.54 0.79 0.96
C ILE A 69 3.82 0.55 2.29
N ILE A 70 4.33 1.12 3.39
CA ILE A 70 3.69 1.04 4.72
C ILE A 70 2.31 1.68 4.68
N SER A 71 2.24 2.92 4.16
CA SER A 71 0.99 3.66 4.07
C SER A 71 -0.04 2.94 3.20
N ALA A 72 0.37 2.44 2.05
CA ALA A 72 -0.45 1.64 1.15
C ALA A 72 -0.93 0.34 1.82
N THR A 73 -0.08 -0.34 2.60
CA THR A 73 -0.45 -1.58 3.30
C THR A 73 -1.54 -1.33 4.34
N SER A 74 -1.44 -0.23 5.09
CA SER A 74 -2.52 0.14 6.00
C SER A 74 -3.83 0.39 5.27
N VAL A 75 -3.82 1.23 4.23
CA VAL A 75 -5.04 1.54 3.45
C VAL A 75 -5.63 0.27 2.84
N MET A 76 -4.79 -0.61 2.28
CA MET A 76 -5.21 -1.89 1.72
C MET A 76 -5.83 -2.82 2.75
N SER A 77 -5.33 -2.84 4.00
CA SER A 77 -5.87 -3.71 5.06
C SER A 77 -7.35 -3.40 5.36
N PHE A 78 -7.72 -2.12 5.39
CA PHE A 78 -9.09 -1.69 5.67
C PHE A 78 -9.99 -1.79 4.44
N ALA A 79 -9.47 -1.52 3.24
CA ALA A 79 -10.18 -1.82 2.00
C ALA A 79 -10.53 -3.31 1.90
N CYS A 80 -9.56 -4.19 2.18
CA CYS A 80 -9.76 -5.63 2.22
C CYS A 80 -10.78 -6.03 3.29
N ALA A 81 -10.68 -5.48 4.50
CA ALA A 81 -11.63 -5.77 5.58
C ALA A 81 -13.07 -5.40 5.19
N TYR A 82 -13.29 -4.22 4.61
CA TYR A 82 -14.61 -3.80 4.17
C TYR A 82 -15.20 -4.72 3.10
N VAL A 83 -14.43 -5.03 2.06
CA VAL A 83 -14.91 -5.91 0.97
C VAL A 83 -15.20 -7.31 1.48
N VAL A 84 -14.36 -7.85 2.37
CA VAL A 84 -14.61 -9.15 3.00
C VAL A 84 -15.91 -9.13 3.82
N LEU A 85 -16.13 -8.08 4.61
CA LEU A 85 -17.37 -7.93 5.40
C LEU A 85 -18.61 -7.76 4.51
N ASN A 86 -18.52 -6.99 3.42
CA ASN A 86 -19.61 -6.81 2.48
C ASN A 86 -19.99 -8.13 1.79
N HIS A 87 -18.98 -8.92 1.42
CA HIS A 87 -19.18 -10.23 0.86
C HIS A 87 -19.78 -11.22 1.85
N VAL A 88 -19.33 -11.20 3.12
CA VAL A 88 -19.94 -12.02 4.18
C VAL A 88 -21.41 -11.64 4.36
N TYR A 89 -21.75 -10.35 4.31
CA TYR A 89 -23.14 -9.88 4.35
C TYR A 89 -23.97 -10.42 3.18
N SER A 90 -23.48 -10.30 1.94
CA SER A 90 -24.23 -10.77 0.75
C SER A 90 -24.48 -12.28 0.76
N LEU A 91 -23.56 -13.06 1.33
CA LEU A 91 -23.75 -14.50 1.54
C LEU A 91 -24.83 -14.84 2.57
N ILE A 92 -25.02 -13.98 3.58
CA ILE A 92 -25.95 -14.22 4.70
C ILE A 92 -27.35 -13.68 4.41
N GLN A 93 -27.49 -12.73 3.48
CA GLN A 93 -28.75 -12.03 3.14
C GLN A 93 -29.93 -12.95 2.76
N GLY A 94 -29.68 -14.21 2.41
CA GLY A 94 -30.70 -15.22 2.11
C GLY A 94 -31.08 -16.16 3.28
N THR A 95 -30.45 -16.04 4.45
CA THR A 95 -30.70 -16.92 5.61
C THR A 95 -31.28 -16.14 6.79
N SER A 96 -32.44 -16.57 7.27
CA SER A 96 -33.07 -16.07 8.50
C SER A 96 -32.28 -16.53 9.73
N GLN A 97 -31.20 -15.82 10.05
CA GLN A 97 -30.30 -16.11 11.17
C GLN A 97 -30.67 -15.25 12.39
N THR A 98 -30.91 -15.91 13.53
CA THR A 98 -31.08 -15.25 14.84
C THR A 98 -29.76 -15.25 15.62
N GLY A 99 -29.41 -14.14 16.28
CA GLY A 99 -28.20 -14.02 17.13
C GLY A 99 -27.18 -12.99 16.62
N PHE A 100 -25.88 -13.24 16.84
CA PHE A 100 -24.79 -12.34 16.44
C PHE A 100 -24.81 -11.99 14.94
N LEU A 101 -25.14 -12.98 14.09
CA LEU A 101 -25.25 -12.77 12.64
C LEU A 101 -26.43 -11.84 12.29
N GLY A 102 -27.54 -11.90 13.02
CA GLY A 102 -28.67 -10.97 12.85
C GLY A 102 -28.31 -9.54 13.25
N GLN A 103 -27.54 -9.36 14.34
CA GLN A 103 -27.00 -8.05 14.71
C GLN A 103 -26.03 -7.51 13.67
N PHE A 104 -25.15 -8.37 13.12
CA PHE A 104 -24.25 -7.99 12.03
C PHE A 104 -25.02 -7.54 10.79
N MET A 105 -26.05 -8.28 10.38
CA MET A 105 -26.91 -7.91 9.25
C MET A 105 -27.59 -6.54 9.47
N TYR A 106 -28.16 -6.31 10.66
CA TYR A 106 -28.78 -5.03 11.00
C TYR A 106 -27.79 -3.85 10.97
N ILE A 107 -26.59 -4.05 11.55
CA ILE A 107 -25.53 -3.04 11.53
C ILE A 107 -25.07 -2.78 10.10
N TRP A 108 -24.88 -3.82 9.30
CA TRP A 108 -24.42 -3.66 7.92
C TRP A 108 -25.49 -2.98 7.05
N GLU A 109 -26.76 -3.33 7.19
CA GLU A 109 -27.85 -2.73 6.41
C GLU A 109 -28.04 -1.24 6.74
N ASN A 110 -27.98 -0.86 8.02
CA ASN A 110 -28.31 0.50 8.47
C ASN A 110 -27.09 1.41 8.66
N TRP A 111 -25.89 0.85 8.88
CA TRP A 111 -24.69 1.58 9.29
C TRP A 111 -23.46 1.29 8.42
N LYS A 112 -23.62 0.69 7.22
CA LYS A 112 -22.51 0.38 6.29
C LYS A 112 -21.52 1.54 6.10
N ASP A 113 -22.07 2.74 5.88
CA ASP A 113 -21.29 3.94 5.60
C ASP A 113 -20.51 4.43 6.82
N PHE A 114 -21.11 4.34 8.01
CA PHE A 114 -20.43 4.63 9.27
C PHE A 114 -19.34 3.62 9.60
N VAL A 115 -19.57 2.33 9.32
CA VAL A 115 -18.55 1.27 9.47
C VAL A 115 -17.38 1.54 8.52
N LEU A 116 -17.65 1.91 7.27
CA LEU A 116 -16.60 2.26 6.32
C LEU A 116 -15.79 3.48 6.78
N LEU A 117 -16.46 4.55 7.23
CA LEU A 117 -15.79 5.72 7.77
C LEU A 117 -14.91 5.38 8.98
N LEU A 118 -15.40 4.52 9.89
CA LEU A 118 -14.64 4.03 11.04
C LEU A 118 -13.39 3.25 10.61
N LEU A 119 -13.52 2.34 9.64
CA LEU A 119 -12.39 1.58 9.10
C LEU A 119 -11.33 2.51 8.50
N ILE A 120 -11.74 3.58 7.82
CA ILE A 120 -10.78 4.55 7.28
C ILE A 120 -10.10 5.36 8.40
N CYS A 121 -10.83 5.72 9.46
CA CYS A 121 -10.22 6.35 10.63
C CYS A 121 -9.18 5.43 11.29
N LEU A 122 -9.50 4.14 11.42
CA LEU A 122 -8.58 3.12 11.93
C LEU A 122 -7.36 2.92 11.02
N SER A 123 -7.49 3.10 9.70
CA SER A 123 -6.36 3.11 8.75
C SER A 123 -5.33 4.19 9.07
N CYS A 124 -5.77 5.39 9.45
CA CYS A 124 -4.88 6.47 9.87
C CYS A 124 -4.17 6.14 11.20
N VAL A 125 -4.86 5.48 12.13
CA VAL A 125 -4.25 5.03 13.39
C VAL A 125 -3.23 3.92 13.14
N LEU A 126 -3.58 2.93 12.31
CA LEU A 126 -2.71 1.82 11.97
C LEU A 126 -1.45 2.30 11.24
N ASN A 127 -1.55 3.29 10.36
CA ASN A 127 -0.39 3.98 9.79
C ASN A 127 0.56 4.45 10.90
N THR A 128 0.04 5.19 11.88
CA THR A 128 0.84 5.71 12.99
C THR A 128 1.50 4.59 13.82
N ILE A 129 0.82 3.45 13.97
CA ILE A 129 1.36 2.27 14.66
C ILE A 129 2.48 1.62 13.84
N LEU A 130 2.26 1.39 12.54
CA LEU A 130 3.26 0.82 11.64
C LEU A 130 4.49 1.72 11.54
N ASP A 131 4.33 3.05 11.50
CA ASP A 131 5.43 4.00 11.49
C ASP A 131 6.31 3.86 12.74
N LYS A 132 5.70 3.79 13.93
CA LYS A 132 6.43 3.63 15.19
C LYS A 132 7.11 2.27 15.31
N LEU A 133 6.50 1.21 14.75
CA LEU A 133 6.95 -0.16 14.91
C LEU A 133 7.97 -0.59 13.85
N ILE A 134 7.86 -0.09 12.61
CA ILE A 134 8.65 -0.56 11.47
C ILE A 134 9.81 0.39 11.15
N ILE A 135 9.59 1.72 11.12
CA ILE A 135 10.62 2.69 10.67
C ILE A 135 10.55 4.00 11.48
N PRO A 136 11.37 4.19 12.53
CA PRO A 136 11.59 5.52 13.09
C PRO A 136 12.37 6.39 12.08
N LEU A 137 11.64 7.10 11.21
CA LEU A 137 12.18 8.01 10.21
C LEU A 137 12.95 9.16 10.87
N LYS A 138 14.28 9.17 10.71
CA LYS A 138 15.16 10.10 11.43
C LYS A 138 15.56 11.35 10.62
N ARG A 139 15.23 11.43 9.31
CA ARG A 139 15.76 12.50 8.42
C ARG A 139 14.81 13.08 7.34
N ILE A 140 13.56 12.65 7.21
CA ILE A 140 12.66 13.17 6.15
C ILE A 140 11.83 14.37 6.65
N SER A 141 11.57 15.34 5.74
CA SER A 141 10.64 16.43 6.01
C SER A 141 9.20 15.92 6.26
N ARG A 142 8.47 16.57 7.17
CA ARG A 142 7.09 16.18 7.48
C ARG A 142 6.17 16.31 6.27
N ASP A 143 6.43 17.28 5.39
CA ASP A 143 5.65 17.53 4.18
C ASP A 143 5.83 16.41 3.16
N ASP A 144 7.05 15.90 3.00
CA ASP A 144 7.33 14.77 2.12
C ASP A 144 6.64 13.48 2.60
N ILE A 145 6.62 13.24 3.91
CA ILE A 145 5.91 12.11 4.52
C ILE A 145 4.41 12.23 4.26
N ALA A 146 3.82 13.41 4.50
CA ALA A 146 2.41 13.65 4.26
C ALA A 146 2.03 13.47 2.78
N CYS A 147 2.89 13.94 1.87
CA CYS A 147 2.75 13.78 0.42
C CYS A 147 2.83 12.31 0.00
N VAL A 148 3.78 11.55 0.55
CA VAL A 148 3.93 10.12 0.25
C VAL A 148 2.77 9.29 0.79
N ARG A 149 2.24 9.60 1.97
CA ARG A 149 1.04 8.92 2.50
C ARG A 149 -0.17 9.14 1.61
N MET A 150 -0.29 10.34 1.06
CA MET A 150 -1.32 10.66 0.09
C MET A 150 -1.11 9.90 -1.23
N LEU A 151 0.13 9.80 -1.71
CA LEU A 151 0.48 8.92 -2.83
C LEU A 151 0.16 7.44 -2.53
N GLY A 152 0.33 6.98 -1.30
CA GLY A 152 -0.07 5.65 -0.84
C GLY A 152 -1.58 5.41 -0.96
N MET A 153 -2.41 6.42 -0.69
CA MET A 153 -3.86 6.34 -0.94
C MET A 153 -4.17 6.25 -2.44
N PHE A 154 -3.56 7.10 -3.26
CA PHE A 154 -3.69 7.04 -4.73
C PHE A 154 -3.27 5.68 -5.29
N TYR A 155 -2.16 5.16 -4.79
CA TYR A 155 -1.64 3.85 -5.12
C TYR A 155 -2.70 2.75 -4.87
N VAL A 156 -3.37 2.75 -3.71
CA VAL A 156 -4.41 1.76 -3.42
C VAL A 156 -5.65 1.97 -4.29
N ILE A 157 -6.05 3.22 -4.55
CA ILE A 157 -7.17 3.53 -5.45
C ILE A 157 -6.91 2.94 -6.85
N ILE A 158 -5.69 3.06 -7.38
CA ILE A 158 -5.33 2.48 -8.69
C ILE A 158 -5.43 0.96 -8.66
N ILE A 159 -4.96 0.32 -7.58
CA ILE A 159 -5.11 -1.14 -7.42
C ILE A 159 -6.58 -1.54 -7.35
N LEU A 160 -7.39 -0.84 -6.55
CA LEU A 160 -8.82 -1.12 -6.43
C LEU A 160 -9.55 -0.92 -7.77
N MET A 161 -9.20 0.11 -8.53
CA MET A 161 -9.74 0.35 -9.87
C MET A 161 -9.38 -0.80 -10.82
N PHE A 162 -8.14 -1.30 -10.77
CA PHE A 162 -7.75 -2.47 -11.55
C PHE A 162 -8.50 -3.74 -11.12
N LEU A 163 -8.67 -3.95 -9.80
CA LEU A 163 -9.46 -5.05 -9.27
C LEU A 163 -10.94 -4.93 -9.64
N ASN A 164 -11.46 -3.71 -9.75
CA ASN A 164 -12.84 -3.43 -10.18
C ASN A 164 -13.09 -3.85 -11.63
N VAL A 165 -12.07 -3.80 -12.50
CA VAL A 165 -12.16 -4.25 -13.90
C VAL A 165 -12.15 -5.77 -14.02
N ILE A 166 -11.48 -6.47 -13.10
CA ILE A 166 -11.28 -7.93 -13.16
C ILE A 166 -12.29 -8.70 -12.29
N GLY A 167 -12.71 -8.10 -11.18
CA GLY A 167 -13.64 -8.66 -10.20
C GLY A 167 -15.07 -8.11 -10.35
N ASP A 168 -15.84 -8.20 -9.27
CA ASP A 168 -17.22 -7.68 -9.23
C ASP A 168 -17.24 -6.17 -8.94
N GLU A 169 -17.76 -5.40 -9.90
CA GLU A 169 -17.78 -3.93 -9.88
C GLU A 169 -18.48 -3.35 -8.64
N SER A 170 -19.46 -4.09 -8.12
CA SER A 170 -20.32 -3.63 -7.03
C SER A 170 -19.62 -3.59 -5.67
N GLU A 171 -18.56 -4.37 -5.48
CA GLU A 171 -17.89 -4.56 -4.19
C GLU A 171 -16.80 -3.51 -3.94
N TYR A 172 -16.11 -3.05 -5.00
CA TYR A 172 -14.96 -2.15 -4.87
C TYR A 172 -15.33 -0.66 -5.02
N SER A 173 -16.38 -0.37 -5.77
CA SER A 173 -16.82 1.00 -6.07
C SER A 173 -17.09 1.86 -4.83
N PRO A 174 -17.77 1.37 -3.77
CA PRO A 174 -17.95 2.16 -2.55
C PRO A 174 -16.60 2.54 -1.92
N VAL A 175 -15.72 1.56 -1.68
CA VAL A 175 -14.42 1.81 -1.06
C VAL A 175 -13.59 2.83 -1.84
N MET A 176 -13.58 2.70 -3.17
CA MET A 176 -12.90 3.63 -4.06
C MET A 176 -13.45 5.07 -3.93
N MET A 177 -14.78 5.23 -3.99
CA MET A 177 -15.44 6.54 -3.87
C MET A 177 -15.16 7.21 -2.53
N TYR A 178 -15.15 6.44 -1.43
CA TYR A 178 -14.86 6.98 -0.11
C TYR A 178 -13.39 7.44 0.02
N TYR A 179 -12.42 6.66 -0.46
CA TYR A 179 -11.02 7.09 -0.44
C TYR A 179 -10.79 8.31 -1.34
N LEU A 180 -11.39 8.33 -2.53
CA LEU A 180 -11.31 9.47 -3.44
C LEU A 180 -11.96 10.71 -2.82
N GLY A 181 -13.14 10.56 -2.20
CA GLY A 181 -13.84 11.62 -1.48
C GLY A 181 -13.05 12.17 -0.30
N LEU A 182 -12.40 11.32 0.51
CA LEU A 182 -11.53 11.77 1.61
C LEU A 182 -10.28 12.47 1.13
N MET A 183 -9.71 12.01 0.02
CA MET A 183 -8.54 12.64 -0.58
C MET A 183 -8.90 14.01 -1.15
N ILE A 184 -9.99 14.14 -1.90
CA ILE A 184 -10.52 15.43 -2.35
C ILE A 184 -10.87 16.29 -1.15
N GLY A 185 -11.56 15.76 -0.14
CA GLY A 185 -11.90 16.47 1.09
C GLY A 185 -10.66 17.01 1.80
N ARG A 186 -9.56 16.24 1.84
CA ARG A 186 -8.28 16.69 2.38
C ARG A 186 -7.70 17.85 1.57
N PHE A 187 -7.75 17.81 0.25
CA PHE A 187 -7.29 18.91 -0.60
C PHE A 187 -8.18 20.15 -0.52
N VAL A 188 -9.49 19.97 -0.42
CA VAL A 188 -10.46 21.07 -0.42
C VAL A 188 -10.58 21.73 0.96
N TYR A 189 -10.42 20.98 2.06
CA TYR A 189 -10.61 21.47 3.43
C TYR A 189 -9.32 22.02 4.08
N PHE A 190 -8.13 21.51 3.74
CA PHE A 190 -6.87 21.94 4.37
C PHE A 190 -6.07 22.98 3.58
N ASP A 191 -6.14 23.01 2.25
CA ASP A 191 -5.45 24.04 1.45
C ASP A 191 -6.38 25.23 1.21
N ALA A 192 -6.56 26.04 2.26
CA ALA A 192 -7.33 27.30 2.19
C ALA A 192 -6.77 28.32 1.17
N SER A 193 -5.65 28.03 0.52
CA SER A 193 -5.13 28.76 -0.64
C SER A 193 -4.90 27.81 -1.81
N PHE A 194 -5.42 28.15 -2.99
CA PHE A 194 -5.14 27.46 -4.26
C PHE A 194 -3.64 27.29 -4.53
N LYS A 195 -2.81 28.18 -3.96
CA LYS A 195 -1.35 28.14 -4.06
C LYS A 195 -0.73 26.94 -3.33
N ASP A 196 -1.25 26.60 -2.15
CA ASP A 196 -0.75 25.49 -1.35
C ASP A 196 -1.18 24.15 -1.98
N PHE A 197 -2.41 24.11 -2.54
CA PHE A 197 -2.87 23.00 -3.36
C PHE A 197 -1.98 22.77 -4.59
N LEU A 198 -1.63 23.83 -5.32
CA LEU A 198 -0.76 23.71 -6.50
C LEU A 198 0.65 23.24 -6.12
N HIS A 199 1.15 23.68 -4.96
CA HIS A 199 2.42 23.22 -4.41
C HIS A 199 2.37 21.74 -4.02
N ALA A 200 1.31 21.29 -3.36
CA ALA A 200 1.08 19.89 -3.02
C ALA A 200 1.01 19.01 -4.28
N MET A 201 0.24 19.43 -5.29
CA MET A 201 0.15 18.74 -6.58
C MET A 201 1.50 18.65 -7.30
N ARG A 202 2.29 19.73 -7.30
CA ARG A 202 3.64 19.72 -7.87
C ARG A 202 4.54 18.72 -7.13
N ASN A 203 4.48 18.66 -5.81
CA ASN A 203 5.25 17.70 -5.02
C ASN A 203 4.84 16.25 -5.30
N ILE A 204 3.54 15.99 -5.46
CA ILE A 204 3.03 14.67 -5.87
C ILE A 204 3.58 14.28 -7.25
N PHE A 205 3.53 15.19 -8.22
CA PHE A 205 4.09 14.97 -9.56
C PHE A 205 5.60 14.66 -9.53
N MET A 206 6.37 15.35 -8.70
CA MET A 206 7.81 15.08 -8.55
C MET A 206 8.10 13.70 -7.95
N LYS A 207 7.18 13.16 -7.15
CA LYS A 207 7.28 11.83 -6.53
C LYS A 207 6.56 10.73 -7.32
N LEU A 208 5.96 11.05 -8.47
CA LEU A 208 5.28 10.09 -9.33
C LEU A 208 6.17 8.91 -9.79
N PRO A 209 7.49 9.07 -10.02
CA PRO A 209 8.35 7.92 -10.29
C PRO A 209 8.38 6.89 -9.15
N LEU A 210 8.30 7.32 -7.88
CA LEU A 210 8.21 6.42 -6.73
C LEU A 210 6.88 5.65 -6.74
N LEU A 211 5.78 6.34 -7.06
CA LEU A 211 4.46 5.71 -7.24
C LEU A 211 4.51 4.62 -8.30
N MET A 212 5.08 4.92 -9.47
CA MET A 212 5.21 3.95 -10.57
C MET A 212 6.07 2.75 -10.18
N LEU A 213 7.16 2.96 -9.46
CA LEU A 213 8.00 1.87 -8.93
C LEU A 213 7.20 0.98 -7.98
N GLY A 214 6.48 1.58 -7.02
CA GLY A 214 5.64 0.82 -6.09
C GLY A 214 4.52 0.04 -6.79
N LEU A 215 3.80 0.67 -7.72
CA LEU A 215 2.73 0.03 -8.49
C LEU A 215 3.26 -1.11 -9.35
N THR A 216 4.41 -0.92 -9.99
CA THR A 216 5.04 -1.96 -10.81
C THR A 216 5.49 -3.12 -9.94
N LEU A 217 6.12 -2.85 -8.79
CA LEU A 217 6.56 -3.88 -7.84
C LEU A 217 5.38 -4.73 -7.34
N SER A 218 4.34 -4.07 -6.82
CA SER A 218 3.15 -4.77 -6.32
C SER A 218 2.36 -5.47 -7.43
N GLY A 219 2.22 -4.82 -8.59
CA GLY A 219 1.55 -5.38 -9.75
C GLY A 219 2.23 -6.65 -10.25
N LEU A 220 3.57 -6.63 -10.39
CA LEU A 220 4.34 -7.81 -10.79
C LEU A 220 4.27 -8.93 -9.77
N LEU A 221 4.34 -8.62 -8.46
CA LEU A 221 4.21 -9.62 -7.40
C LEU A 221 2.80 -10.23 -7.37
N CYS A 222 1.76 -9.40 -7.53
CA CYS A 222 0.38 -9.88 -7.65
C CYS A 222 0.22 -10.77 -8.89
N PHE A 223 0.69 -10.32 -10.06
CA PHE A 223 0.63 -11.08 -11.31
C PHE A 223 1.29 -12.46 -11.16
N PHE A 224 2.53 -12.49 -10.67
CA PHE A 224 3.23 -13.75 -10.39
C PHE A 224 2.51 -14.59 -9.34
N GLY A 225 1.99 -13.96 -8.29
CA GLY A 225 1.28 -14.65 -7.22
C GLY A 225 -0.02 -15.33 -7.67
N PHE A 226 -0.76 -14.71 -8.60
CA PHE A 226 -1.94 -15.31 -9.22
C PHE A 226 -1.53 -16.40 -10.22
N GLU A 227 -0.60 -16.12 -11.15
CA GLU A 227 -0.15 -17.09 -12.17
C GLU A 227 0.44 -18.36 -11.55
N ALA A 228 1.19 -18.24 -10.45
CA ALA A 228 1.75 -19.39 -9.73
C ALA A 228 0.72 -20.12 -8.83
N GLY A 229 -0.53 -19.64 -8.76
CA GLY A 229 -1.59 -20.19 -7.90
C GLY A 229 -1.33 -20.03 -6.41
N TYR A 230 -0.49 -19.05 -6.01
CA TYR A 230 -0.19 -18.76 -4.60
C TYR A 230 -1.29 -17.91 -3.96
N LEU A 231 -1.85 -16.98 -4.74
CA LEU A 231 -2.93 -16.11 -4.33
C LEU A 231 -4.29 -16.72 -4.68
N LEU A 232 -5.34 -16.30 -3.97
CA LEU A 232 -6.71 -16.80 -4.18
C LEU A 232 -7.30 -16.21 -5.47
N GLU A 233 -7.51 -17.04 -6.48
CA GLU A 233 -8.28 -16.67 -7.67
C GLU A 233 -9.79 -16.86 -7.43
N ARG A 234 -10.63 -16.05 -8.12
CA ARG A 234 -12.10 -15.88 -8.00
C ARG A 234 -12.50 -14.62 -7.23
N ASN A 235 -13.30 -14.74 -6.16
CA ASN A 235 -13.97 -13.60 -5.50
C ASN A 235 -13.06 -12.81 -4.54
N TYR A 236 -11.79 -13.19 -4.42
CA TYR A 236 -10.89 -12.71 -3.36
C TYR A 236 -9.58 -12.13 -3.90
N TYR A 237 -9.59 -11.56 -5.10
CA TYR A 237 -8.42 -10.85 -5.66
C TYR A 237 -7.89 -9.78 -4.71
N ILE A 238 -8.77 -9.09 -3.96
CA ILE A 238 -8.36 -8.11 -2.95
C ILE A 238 -7.61 -8.73 -1.77
N VAL A 239 -7.97 -9.95 -1.36
CA VAL A 239 -7.27 -10.68 -0.30
C VAL A 239 -5.89 -11.09 -0.80
N GLY A 240 -5.79 -11.53 -2.05
CA GLY A 240 -4.50 -11.80 -2.71
C GLY A 240 -3.62 -10.55 -2.78
N ALA A 241 -4.17 -9.43 -3.22
CA ALA A 241 -3.48 -8.14 -3.24
C ALA A 241 -3.04 -7.72 -1.83
N PHE A 242 -3.89 -7.88 -0.82
CA PHE A 242 -3.54 -7.59 0.57
C PHE A 242 -2.40 -8.47 1.08
N TYR A 243 -2.40 -9.78 0.78
CA TYR A 243 -1.29 -10.66 1.10
C TYR A 243 0.03 -10.17 0.49
N THR A 244 0.03 -9.74 -0.77
CA THR A 244 1.21 -9.14 -1.41
C THR A 244 1.75 -7.95 -0.61
N HIS A 245 0.87 -7.09 -0.11
CA HIS A 245 1.27 -5.95 0.73
C HIS A 245 1.86 -6.38 2.07
N LEU A 246 1.33 -7.43 2.70
CA LEU A 246 1.92 -7.98 3.91
C LEU A 246 3.33 -8.53 3.69
N PHE A 247 3.57 -9.22 2.57
CA PHE A 247 4.92 -9.70 2.22
C PHE A 247 5.87 -8.53 1.92
N LEU A 248 5.40 -7.50 1.21
CA LEU A 248 6.17 -6.27 1.00
C LEU A 248 6.50 -5.58 2.32
N LEU A 249 5.54 -5.49 3.24
CA LEU A 249 5.75 -4.91 4.57
C LEU A 249 6.80 -5.69 5.37
N ALA A 250 6.73 -7.03 5.35
CA ALA A 250 7.71 -7.88 5.98
C ALA A 250 9.10 -7.72 5.34
N ALA A 251 9.16 -7.57 4.01
CA ALA A 251 10.40 -7.39 3.29
C ALA A 251 11.04 -6.02 3.61
N VAL A 252 10.24 -4.95 3.65
CA VAL A 252 10.66 -3.61 4.10
C VAL A 252 11.18 -3.66 5.54
N PHE A 253 10.48 -4.36 6.44
CA PHE A 253 10.91 -4.53 7.83
C PHE A 253 12.29 -5.20 7.92
N VAL A 254 12.51 -6.29 7.18
CA VAL A 254 13.81 -6.97 7.13
C VAL A 254 14.89 -6.05 6.55
N PHE A 255 14.63 -5.34 5.46
CA PHE A 255 15.60 -4.40 4.88
C PHE A 255 15.99 -3.27 5.81
N HIS A 256 14.99 -2.69 6.48
CA HIS A 256 15.21 -1.59 7.42
C HIS A 256 16.04 -2.04 8.63
N HIS A 257 15.66 -3.17 9.26
CA HIS A 257 16.34 -3.65 10.47
C HIS A 257 17.71 -4.30 10.20
N SER A 258 17.90 -4.91 9.02
CA SER A 258 19.18 -5.56 8.68
C SER A 258 20.30 -4.56 8.37
N HIS A 259 20.04 -3.25 8.34
CA HIS A 259 21.00 -2.20 7.98
C HIS A 259 21.73 -2.44 6.64
N ILE A 260 21.20 -3.28 5.74
CA ILE A 260 21.85 -3.66 4.48
C ILE A 260 22.10 -2.44 3.59
N LEU A 261 21.19 -1.46 3.62
CA LEU A 261 21.35 -0.16 2.97
C LEU A 261 22.61 0.61 3.38
N TYR A 262 23.07 0.47 4.64
CA TYR A 262 24.32 1.07 5.09
C TYR A 262 25.56 0.35 4.54
N LEU A 263 25.47 -0.97 4.30
CA LEU A 263 26.58 -1.76 3.76
C LEU A 263 26.79 -1.50 2.27
N VAL A 264 25.72 -1.25 1.51
CA VAL A 264 25.79 -0.90 0.08
C VAL A 264 26.49 0.45 -0.13
N ILE A 265 26.35 1.40 0.80
CA ILE A 265 26.89 2.76 0.67
C ILE A 265 28.22 2.97 1.39
N LYS A 266 28.51 2.24 2.47
CA LYS A 266 29.81 2.34 3.17
C LYS A 266 30.97 1.71 2.37
N LYS A 267 30.68 1.03 1.25
CA LYS A 267 31.68 0.33 0.45
C LYS A 267 31.66 0.74 -1.02
N ARG A 268 31.89 2.03 -1.30
CA ARG A 268 32.43 2.49 -2.59
C ARG A 268 33.13 3.84 -2.48
#